data_AF-A0A4R1NJ10-F1
#
_entry.id   AF-A0A4R1NJ10-F1
#
_cell.length_a   1.000
_cell.length_b   1.000
_cell.length_c   1.000
_cell.angle_alpha   90.00
_cell.angle_beta   90.00
_cell.angle_gamma   90.00
#
_symmetry.space_group_name_H-M   'P 1'
#
loop_
_entity.id
_entity.type
_entity.pdbx_description
1 polymer ?
#
loop_
_entity_poly.entity_id
_entity_poly.type
_entity_poly.pdbx_seq_one_letter_code
_entity_poly.pdbx_strand_id
1 'polypeptide(L)'
;MDIVKTAVDWTRAEMLSSSFFIAFGLLFLGASFGFSYLGKTELARAYVIPTMVAGSLLLIIGGGIFIQSYGRVTSFPAAYGANPADFLSSELLRAEAVLGQYRIAVFRVIPLIIVACAVLFALIDSPIWRASLATTIAMMSVILIIDTNANTRLAVYKTKLEQAAPPE
;
A
#
# COMPACT_ATOMS: atom_id res chain seq x y z
N MET A 1 -18.95 5.69 22.53
CA MET A 1 -18.26 5.84 21.24
C MET A 1 -19.03 5.04 20.20
N ASP A 2 -19.24 5.56 18.99
CA ASP A 2 -19.85 4.78 17.91
C ASP A 2 -18.76 3.99 17.18
N ILE A 3 -18.63 2.71 17.55
CA ILE A 3 -17.60 1.79 17.03
C ILE A 3 -17.81 1.55 15.53
N VAL A 4 -19.07 1.40 15.10
CA VAL A 4 -19.42 1.17 13.69
C VAL A 4 -19.02 2.37 12.85
N LYS A 5 -19.37 3.59 13.30
CA LYS A 5 -18.93 4.82 12.62
C LYS A 5 -17.40 4.93 12.58
N THR A 6 -16.71 4.62 13.67
CA THR A 6 -15.25 4.65 13.74
C THR A 6 -14.60 3.67 12.75
N ALA A 7 -15.13 2.45 12.63
CA ALA A 7 -14.68 1.44 11.68
C ALA A 7 -14.94 1.87 10.23
N VAL A 8 -16.11 2.44 9.94
CA VAL A 8 -16.46 2.99 8.62
C VAL A 8 -15.51 4.13 8.23
N ASP A 9 -15.29 5.10 9.12
CA ASP A 9 -14.43 6.25 8.87
C ASP A 9 -12.97 5.83 8.62
N TRP A 10 -12.45 4.89 9.42
CA TRP A 10 -11.12 4.32 9.21
C TRP A 10 -11.02 3.58 7.87
N THR A 11 -12.02 2.75 7.52
CA THR A 11 -11.98 1.97 6.27
C THR A 11 -12.13 2.87 5.05
N ARG A 12 -12.89 3.97 5.14
CA ARG A 12 -12.92 5.00 4.09
C ARG A 12 -11.56 5.68 3.90
N ALA A 13 -10.83 5.94 4.99
CA ALA A 13 -9.48 6.48 4.91
C ALA A 13 -8.48 5.46 4.31
N GLU A 14 -8.68 4.17 4.57
CA GLU A 14 -7.95 3.07 3.91
C GLU A 14 -8.23 3.04 2.40
N MET A 15 -9.50 3.15 1.99
CA MET A 15 -9.88 3.29 0.57
C MET A 15 -9.21 4.50 -0.08
N LEU A 16 -9.19 5.66 0.59
CA LEU A 16 -8.49 6.85 0.07
C LEU A 16 -6.98 6.58 -0.12
N SER A 17 -6.35 5.86 0.81
CA SER A 17 -4.94 5.46 0.68
C SER A 17 -4.73 4.55 -0.53
N SER A 18 -5.65 3.61 -0.75
CA SER A 18 -5.61 2.71 -1.91
C SER A 18 -5.78 3.44 -3.25
N SER A 19 -6.52 4.55 -3.28
CA SER A 19 -6.61 5.41 -4.47
C SER A 19 -5.27 6.04 -4.86
N PHE A 20 -4.38 6.32 -3.89
CA PHE A 20 -3.03 6.79 -4.23
C PHE A 20 -2.21 5.71 -4.92
N PHE A 21 -2.29 4.45 -4.46
CA PHE A 21 -1.65 3.33 -5.15
C PHE A 21 -2.15 3.20 -6.59
N ILE A 22 -3.46 3.35 -6.80
CA ILE A 22 -4.06 3.32 -8.14
C ILE A 22 -3.54 4.48 -8.99
N ALA A 23 -3.53 5.70 -8.46
CA ALA A 23 -3.06 6.89 -9.16
C ALA A 23 -1.59 6.76 -9.58
N PHE A 24 -0.71 6.34 -8.67
CA PHE A 24 0.70 6.10 -9.01
C PHE A 24 0.86 4.93 -9.98
N GLY A 25 0.07 3.87 -9.86
CA GLY A 25 0.05 2.78 -10.82
C GLY A 25 -0.25 3.25 -12.25
N LEU A 26 -1.29 4.09 -12.41
CA LEU A 26 -1.63 4.72 -13.69
C LEU A 26 -0.53 5.66 -14.19
N LEU A 27 0.12 6.42 -13.31
CA LEU A 27 1.26 7.27 -13.68
C LEU A 27 2.44 6.45 -14.20
N PHE A 28 2.76 5.32 -13.58
CA PHE A 28 3.82 4.42 -14.03
C PHE A 28 3.49 3.77 -15.39
N LEU A 29 2.23 3.37 -15.62
CA LEU A 29 1.78 2.90 -16.93
C LEU A 29 1.84 4.00 -17.98
N GLY A 30 1.45 5.23 -17.63
CA GLY A 30 1.55 6.40 -18.49
C GLY A 30 3.01 6.71 -18.85
N ALA A 31 3.93 6.60 -17.89
CA ALA A 31 5.37 6.73 -18.13
C ALA A 31 5.89 5.64 -19.06
N SER A 32 5.47 4.38 -18.87
CA SER A 32 5.81 3.26 -19.76
C SER A 32 5.39 3.55 -21.20
N PHE A 33 4.14 4.01 -21.39
CA PHE A 33 3.64 4.40 -22.70
C PHE A 33 4.44 5.57 -23.29
N GLY A 34 4.71 6.60 -22.49
CA GLY A 34 5.53 7.75 -22.89
C GLY A 34 6.93 7.34 -23.36
N PHE A 35 7.61 6.47 -22.62
CA PHE A 35 8.91 5.93 -23.01
C PHE A 35 8.83 5.06 -24.27
N SER A 36 7.75 4.32 -24.48
CA SER A 36 7.57 3.50 -25.68
C SER A 36 7.39 4.34 -26.95
N TYR A 37 6.68 5.47 -26.85
CA TYR A 37 6.37 6.34 -27.99
C TYR A 37 7.48 7.37 -28.28
N LEU A 38 8.08 7.94 -27.24
CA LEU A 38 9.08 9.03 -27.35
C LEU A 38 10.52 8.53 -27.22
N GLY A 39 10.74 7.31 -26.73
CA GLY A 39 12.05 6.75 -26.41
C GLY A 39 12.88 6.39 -27.64
N LYS A 40 13.72 7.33 -28.07
CA LYS A 40 14.72 7.10 -29.14
C LYS A 40 16.05 6.56 -28.61
N THR A 41 16.31 6.67 -27.32
CA THR A 41 17.56 6.19 -26.68
C THR A 41 17.41 4.78 -26.12
N GLU A 42 18.52 4.05 -26.02
CA GLU A 42 18.52 2.70 -25.44
C GLU A 42 18.00 2.70 -24.00
N LEU A 43 18.37 3.71 -23.22
CA LEU A 43 17.91 3.85 -21.83
C LEU A 43 16.40 4.13 -21.75
N ALA A 44 15.85 4.98 -22.63
CA ALA A 44 14.41 5.24 -22.64
C ALA A 44 13.61 3.97 -22.96
N ARG A 45 14.06 3.18 -23.95
CA ARG A 45 13.44 1.88 -24.26
C ARG A 45 13.53 0.89 -23.11
N ALA A 46 14.63 0.91 -22.36
CA ALA A 46 14.82 0.07 -21.19
C ALA A 46 13.84 0.37 -20.04
N TYR A 47 13.29 1.59 -19.93
CA TYR A 47 12.31 1.95 -18.92
C TYR A 47 10.90 1.38 -19.16
N VAL A 48 10.58 0.99 -20.39
CA VAL A 48 9.21 0.57 -20.76
C VAL A 48 8.75 -0.63 -19.91
N ILE A 49 9.53 -1.71 -19.88
CA ILE A 49 9.13 -2.94 -19.17
C ILE A 49 9.10 -2.74 -17.65
N PRO A 50 10.15 -2.20 -16.98
CA PRO A 50 10.12 -2.02 -15.54
C PRO A 50 8.98 -1.13 -15.07
N THR A 51 8.74 0.00 -15.75
CA THR A 51 7.67 0.93 -15.35
C THR A 51 6.28 0.33 -15.59
N MET A 52 6.11 -0.48 -16.63
CA MET A 52 4.88 -1.23 -16.86
C MET A 52 4.61 -2.21 -15.72
N VAL A 53 5.61 -3.03 -15.37
CA VAL A 53 5.50 -4.02 -14.29
C VAL A 53 5.19 -3.35 -12.95
N ALA A 54 5.94 -2.30 -12.60
CA ALA A 54 5.71 -1.55 -11.37
C ALA A 54 4.31 -0.91 -11.34
N GLY A 55 3.88 -0.32 -12.45
CA GLY A 55 2.53 0.23 -12.57
C GLY A 55 1.43 -0.82 -12.35
N SER A 56 1.56 -1.99 -12.99
CA SER A 56 0.63 -3.10 -12.80
C SER A 56 0.61 -3.61 -11.35
N LEU A 57 1.77 -3.74 -10.70
CA LEU A 57 1.83 -4.17 -9.29
C LEU A 57 1.13 -3.17 -8.36
N LEU A 58 1.37 -1.86 -8.54
CA LEU A 58 0.70 -0.83 -7.74
C LEU A 58 -0.82 -0.84 -7.96
N LEU A 59 -1.30 -1.08 -9.18
CA LEU A 59 -2.72 -1.24 -9.47
C LEU A 59 -3.33 -2.47 -8.79
N ILE A 60 -2.62 -3.61 -8.78
CA ILE A 60 -3.08 -4.83 -8.11
C ILE A 60 -3.19 -4.59 -6.61
N ILE A 61 -2.18 -3.97 -6.00
CA ILE A 61 -2.17 -3.65 -4.56
C ILE A 61 -3.31 -2.67 -4.23
N GLY A 62 -3.38 -1.55 -4.94
CA GLY A 62 -4.41 -0.52 -4.70
C GLY A 62 -5.83 -1.04 -4.94
N GLY A 63 -6.06 -1.74 -6.05
CA GLY A 63 -7.36 -2.33 -6.37
C GLY A 63 -7.76 -3.42 -5.37
N GLY A 64 -6.83 -4.27 -4.95
CA GLY A 64 -7.08 -5.31 -3.94
C GLY A 64 -7.54 -4.72 -2.61
N ILE A 65 -6.82 -3.71 -2.10
CA ILE A 65 -7.18 -3.01 -0.85
C ILE A 65 -8.53 -2.32 -1.01
N PHE A 66 -8.77 -1.64 -2.14
CA PHE A 66 -10.02 -0.91 -2.38
C PHE A 66 -11.24 -1.84 -2.35
N ILE A 67 -11.20 -2.96 -3.08
CA ILE A 67 -12.30 -3.91 -3.17
C ILE A 67 -12.59 -4.54 -1.81
N GLN A 68 -11.55 -4.97 -1.09
CA GLN A 68 -11.70 -5.55 0.24
C GLN A 68 -12.29 -4.54 1.24
N SER A 69 -11.78 -3.31 1.22
CA SER A 69 -12.25 -2.23 2.10
C SER A 69 -13.70 -1.86 1.81
N TYR A 70 -14.10 -1.80 0.54
CA TYR A 70 -15.46 -1.52 0.13
C TYR A 70 -16.46 -2.56 0.67
N GLY A 71 -16.15 -3.86 0.54
CA GLY A 71 -16.99 -4.93 1.07
C GLY A 71 -17.11 -4.92 2.60
N ARG A 72 -16.08 -4.41 3.30
CA ARG A 72 -16.07 -4.30 4.76
C ARG A 72 -16.96 -3.15 5.25
N VAL A 73 -16.90 -1.98 4.61
CA VAL A 73 -17.73 -0.81 4.99
C VAL A 73 -19.22 -1.15 5.00
N THR A 74 -19.70 -1.94 4.03
CA THR A 74 -21.12 -2.29 3.91
C THR A 74 -21.56 -3.38 4.89
N SER A 75 -20.63 -4.20 5.39
CA SER A 75 -20.93 -5.33 6.28
C SER A 75 -20.81 -5.00 7.78
N PHE A 76 -20.13 -3.90 8.16
CA PHE A 76 -19.94 -3.54 9.57
C PHE A 76 -21.21 -3.39 10.40
N PRO A 77 -22.29 -2.73 9.93
CA PRO A 77 -23.51 -2.60 10.74
C PRO A 77 -24.15 -3.94 11.05
N ALA A 78 -24.16 -4.86 10.08
CA ALA A 78 -24.72 -6.20 10.25
C ALA A 78 -23.83 -7.07 11.16
N ALA A 79 -22.51 -7.03 10.97
CA ALA A 79 -21.56 -7.79 11.79
C ALA A 79 -21.59 -7.33 13.27
N TYR A 80 -21.59 -6.02 13.51
CA TYR A 80 -21.69 -5.48 14.86
C TYR A 80 -23.06 -5.77 15.49
N GLY A 81 -24.14 -5.67 14.73
CA GLY A 81 -25.50 -5.97 15.21
C GLY A 81 -25.71 -7.44 15.57
N ALA A 82 -25.00 -8.37 14.93
CA ALA A 82 -25.06 -9.79 15.23
C ALA A 82 -24.30 -10.16 16.51
N ASN A 83 -23.04 -9.70 16.65
CA ASN A 83 -22.25 -9.92 17.85
C ASN A 83 -21.16 -8.84 18.02
N PRO A 84 -21.38 -7.84 18.89
CA PRO A 84 -20.41 -6.77 19.12
C PRO A 84 -19.04 -7.25 19.64
N ALA A 85 -19.01 -8.27 20.49
CA ALA A 85 -17.77 -8.77 21.09
C ALA A 85 -16.91 -9.51 20.06
N ASP A 86 -17.54 -10.33 19.21
CA ASP A 86 -16.86 -11.04 18.13
C ASP A 86 -16.37 -10.09 17.02
N PHE A 87 -17.17 -9.08 16.68
CA PHE A 87 -16.76 -8.01 15.77
C PHE A 87 -15.50 -7.30 16.29
N LEU A 88 -15.47 -6.94 17.58
CA LEU A 88 -14.35 -6.21 18.15
C LEU A 88 -13.08 -7.07 18.22
N SER A 89 -13.22 -8.33 18.65
CA SER A 89 -12.11 -9.28 18.72
C SER A 89 -11.49 -9.53 17.34
N SER A 90 -12.31 -9.83 16.33
CA SER A 90 -11.84 -10.06 14.96
C SER A 90 -11.15 -8.85 14.36
N GLU A 91 -11.67 -7.65 14.62
CA GLU A 91 -11.09 -6.42 14.09
C GLU A 91 -9.79 -6.00 14.82
N LEU A 92 -9.68 -6.27 16.12
CA LEU A 92 -8.43 -6.11 16.88
C LEU A 92 -7.34 -7.05 16.40
N LEU A 93 -7.67 -8.35 16.22
CA LEU A 93 -6.74 -9.35 15.69
C LEU A 93 -6.24 -8.95 14.30
N ARG A 94 -7.14 -8.48 13.43
CA ARG A 94 -6.78 -7.98 12.10
C ARG A 94 -5.86 -6.77 12.19
N ALA A 95 -6.20 -5.77 13.01
CA ALA A 95 -5.40 -4.57 13.16
C ALA A 95 -3.98 -4.90 13.65
N GLU A 96 -3.85 -5.83 14.60
CA GLU A 96 -2.57 -6.29 15.11
C GLU A 96 -1.74 -7.03 14.05
N ALA A 97 -2.36 -7.92 13.28
CA ALA A 97 -1.71 -8.62 12.18
C ALA A 97 -1.16 -7.65 11.12
N VAL A 98 -1.96 -6.67 10.70
CA VAL A 98 -1.56 -5.69 9.68
C VAL A 98 -0.46 -4.75 10.21
N LEU A 99 -0.53 -4.29 11.47
CA LEU A 99 0.55 -3.53 12.11
C LEU A 99 1.86 -4.35 12.20
N GLY A 100 1.75 -5.66 12.47
CA GLY A 100 2.89 -6.57 12.44
C GLY A 100 3.55 -6.64 11.07
N GLN A 101 2.75 -6.71 10.01
CA GLN A 101 3.23 -6.68 8.62
C GLN A 101 3.92 -5.35 8.30
N TYR A 102 3.35 -4.21 8.67
CA TYR A 102 3.97 -2.90 8.46
C TYR A 102 5.33 -2.77 9.16
N ARG A 103 5.44 -3.23 10.43
CA ARG A 103 6.69 -3.19 11.20
C ARG A 103 7.84 -3.93 10.50
N ILE A 104 7.55 -5.01 9.79
CA ILE A 104 8.56 -5.81 9.09
C ILE A 104 8.74 -5.29 7.66
N ALA A 105 7.68 -5.26 6.88
CA ALA A 105 7.74 -4.93 5.45
C ALA A 105 8.13 -3.46 5.24
N VAL A 106 7.34 -2.52 5.77
CA VAL A 106 7.46 -1.08 5.49
C VAL A 106 8.68 -0.47 6.16
N PHE A 107 8.96 -0.84 7.40
CA PHE A 107 10.03 -0.21 8.18
C PHE A 107 11.38 -0.94 8.13
N ARG A 108 11.46 -2.13 7.52
CA ARG A 108 12.74 -2.86 7.37
C ARG A 108 12.99 -3.32 5.95
N VAL A 109 12.10 -4.15 5.40
CA VAL A 109 12.34 -4.79 4.10
C VAL A 109 12.39 -3.77 2.96
N ILE A 110 11.40 -2.87 2.87
CA ILE A 110 11.34 -1.85 1.82
C ILE A 110 12.57 -0.93 1.84
N PRO A 111 12.98 -0.33 2.98
CA PRO A 111 14.22 0.44 3.06
C PRO A 111 15.46 -0.35 2.65
N LEU A 112 15.59 -1.62 3.05
CA LEU A 112 16.72 -2.46 2.67
C LEU A 112 16.76 -2.72 1.16
N ILE A 113 15.61 -2.93 0.52
CA ILE A 113 15.51 -3.06 -0.94
C ILE A 113 15.95 -1.76 -1.61
N ILE A 114 15.51 -0.60 -1.12
CA ILE A 114 15.91 0.70 -1.68
C ILE A 114 17.43 0.88 -1.59
N VAL A 115 18.04 0.58 -0.44
CA VAL A 115 19.50 0.67 -0.25
C VAL A 115 20.24 -0.28 -1.19
N ALA A 116 19.80 -1.54 -1.28
CA ALA A 116 20.40 -2.51 -2.18
C ALA A 116 20.31 -2.05 -3.65
N CYS A 117 19.14 -1.55 -4.07
CA CYS A 117 18.96 -1.02 -5.42
C CYS A 117 19.83 0.20 -5.68
N ALA A 118 20.00 1.10 -4.71
CA ALA A 118 20.83 2.29 -4.85
C ALA A 118 22.32 1.92 -5.00
N VAL A 119 22.81 0.96 -4.21
CA VAL A 119 24.17 0.44 -4.33
C VAL A 119 24.38 -0.22 -5.70
N LEU A 120 23.48 -1.11 -6.12
CA LEU A 120 23.58 -1.76 -7.44
C LEU A 120 23.49 -0.74 -8.59
N PHE A 121 22.71 0.33 -8.44
CA PHE A 121 22.58 1.38 -9.44
C PHE A 121 23.90 2.13 -9.65
N ALA A 122 24.65 2.36 -8.58
CA ALA A 122 25.97 3.00 -8.64
C ALA A 122 27.05 2.09 -9.28
N LEU A 123 26.90 0.76 -9.18
CA LEU A 123 27.90 -0.21 -9.62
C LEU A 123 27.66 -0.77 -11.03
N ILE A 124 26.43 -0.66 -11.57
CA ILE A 124 26.05 -1.28 -12.85
C ILE A 124 25.74 -0.22 -13.91
N ASP A 125 26.39 -0.31 -15.07
CA ASP A 125 26.23 0.64 -16.18
C ASP A 125 25.19 0.21 -17.24
N SER A 126 24.77 -1.06 -17.24
CA SER A 126 23.84 -1.59 -18.24
C SER A 126 22.49 -0.85 -18.20
N PRO A 127 21.97 -0.36 -19.35
CA PRO A 127 20.74 0.43 -19.41
C PRO A 127 19.52 -0.24 -18.78
N ILE A 128 19.35 -1.55 -19.00
CA ILE A 128 18.20 -2.30 -18.46
C ILE A 128 18.26 -2.45 -16.94
N TRP A 129 19.45 -2.62 -16.39
CA TRP A 129 19.65 -2.69 -14.94
C TRP A 129 19.39 -1.33 -14.30
N ARG A 130 19.94 -0.25 -14.86
CA ARG A 130 19.69 1.12 -14.37
C ARG A 130 18.21 1.47 -14.37
N ALA A 131 17.51 1.18 -15.47
CA ALA A 131 16.07 1.43 -15.57
C ALA A 131 15.28 0.62 -14.53
N SER A 132 15.61 -0.67 -14.36
CA SER A 132 14.93 -1.55 -13.40
C SER A 132 15.15 -1.13 -11.95
N LEU A 133 16.40 -0.81 -11.59
CA LEU A 133 16.77 -0.38 -10.25
C LEU A 133 16.16 0.97 -9.90
N ALA A 134 16.22 1.96 -10.80
CA ALA A 134 15.60 3.27 -10.61
C ALA A 134 14.08 3.14 -10.46
N THR A 135 13.43 2.32 -11.29
CA THR A 135 11.99 2.09 -11.21
C THR A 135 11.61 1.40 -9.90
N THR A 136 12.39 0.43 -9.45
CA THR A 136 12.16 -0.26 -8.17
C THR A 136 12.26 0.71 -7.00
N ILE A 137 13.29 1.57 -6.98
CA ILE A 137 13.45 2.62 -5.94
C ILE A 137 12.22 3.54 -5.94
N ALA A 138 11.78 3.99 -7.11
CA ALA A 138 10.62 4.87 -7.23
C ALA A 138 9.34 4.20 -6.71
N MET A 139 9.08 2.95 -7.12
CA MET A 139 7.92 2.17 -6.67
C MET A 139 7.95 1.95 -5.14
N MET A 140 9.10 1.55 -4.60
CA MET A 140 9.29 1.32 -3.16
C MET A 140 9.10 2.61 -2.35
N SER A 141 9.53 3.75 -2.89
CA SER A 141 9.33 5.07 -2.27
C SER A 141 7.85 5.44 -2.19
N VAL A 142 7.08 5.19 -3.27
CA VAL A 142 5.62 5.40 -3.28
C VAL A 142 4.95 4.54 -2.21
N ILE A 143 5.30 3.24 -2.14
CA ILE A 143 4.74 2.32 -1.14
C ILE A 143 5.04 2.84 0.28
N LEU A 144 6.28 3.25 0.56
CA LEU A 144 6.67 3.76 1.87
C LEU A 144 5.90 5.02 2.27
N ILE A 145 5.69 5.96 1.35
CA ILE A 145 4.92 7.19 1.62
C ILE A 145 3.47 6.85 2.02
N ILE A 146 2.83 5.93 1.30
CA ILE A 146 1.43 5.59 1.54
C ILE A 146 1.28 4.75 2.82
N ASP A 147 2.12 3.73 2.98
CA ASP A 147 1.97 2.77 4.07
C ASP A 147 2.39 3.30 5.44
N THR A 148 3.35 4.24 5.50
CA THR A 148 3.70 4.90 6.77
C THR A 148 2.53 5.70 7.35
N ASN A 149 1.76 6.36 6.48
CA ASN A 149 0.53 7.04 6.86
C ASN A 149 -0.56 6.03 7.25
N ALA A 150 -0.74 4.96 6.47
CA ALA A 150 -1.72 3.91 6.77
C ALA A 150 -1.46 3.23 8.12
N ASN A 151 -0.20 2.92 8.44
CA ASN A 151 0.24 2.37 9.71
C ASN A 151 -0.16 3.25 10.89
N THR A 152 0.09 4.56 10.80
CA THR A 152 -0.25 5.52 11.87
C THR A 152 -1.75 5.58 12.12
N ARG A 153 -2.56 5.64 11.05
CA ARG A 153 -4.01 5.64 11.18
C ARG A 153 -4.55 4.33 11.75
N LEU A 154 -3.96 3.19 11.37
CA LEU A 154 -4.35 1.88 11.89
C LEU A 154 -4.01 1.75 13.39
N ALA A 155 -2.87 2.27 13.83
CA ALA A 155 -2.52 2.28 15.25
C ALA A 155 -3.53 3.10 16.08
N VAL A 156 -3.89 4.31 15.60
CA VAL A 156 -4.93 5.14 16.25
C VAL A 156 -6.28 4.42 16.27
N TYR A 157 -6.64 3.73 15.18
CA TYR A 157 -7.86 2.94 15.13
C TYR A 157 -7.85 1.77 16.11
N LYS A 158 -6.75 1.00 16.19
CA LYS A 158 -6.59 -0.08 17.18
C LYS A 158 -6.80 0.43 18.61
N THR A 159 -6.19 1.55 18.97
CA THR A 159 -6.36 2.15 20.31
C THR A 159 -7.82 2.51 20.59
N LYS A 160 -8.55 3.02 19.59
CA LYS A 160 -9.99 3.29 19.74
C LYS A 160 -10.77 1.99 19.96
N LEU A 161 -10.43 0.91 19.25
CA LEU A 161 -11.08 -0.39 19.47
C LEU A 161 -10.79 -0.94 20.87
N GLU A 162 -9.55 -0.85 21.34
CA GLU A 162 -9.15 -1.29 22.70
C GLU A 162 -9.92 -0.53 23.79
N GLN A 163 -10.12 0.78 23.63
CA GLN A 163 -10.92 1.60 24.55
C GLN A 163 -12.42 1.26 24.53
N ALA A 164 -12.89 0.63 23.46
CA ALA A 164 -14.27 0.20 23.30
C ALA A 164 -14.50 -1.24 23.78
N ALA A 165 -13.43 -1.99 24.03
CA ALA A 165 -13.52 -3.36 24.53
C ALA A 165 -13.96 -3.36 26.00
N PRO A 166 -14.85 -4.27 26.40
CA PRO A 166 -15.14 -4.45 27.82
C PRO A 166 -13.85 -4.84 28.55
N PRO A 167 -13.62 -4.36 29.79
CA PRO A 167 -12.53 -4.84 30.61
C PRO A 167 -12.71 -6.35 30.85
N GLU A 168 -11.60 -7.10 30.74
CA GLU A 168 -11.54 -8.51 31.15
C GLU A 168 -11.96 -8.71 32.60
#